data_AF-A0A1L0CPQ9-F1
#
_entry.id   AF-A0A1L0CPQ9-F1
#
_cell.length_a   1.000
_cell.length_b   1.000
_cell.length_c   1.000
_cell.angle_alpha   90.00
_cell.angle_beta   90.00
_cell.angle_gamma   90.00
#
_symmetry.space_group_name_H-M   'P 1'
#
loop_
_entity.id
_entity.type
_entity.pdbx_description
1 polymer ?
#
loop_
_entity_poly.entity_id
_entity_poly.type
_entity_poly.pdbx_seq_one_letter_code
_entity_poly.pdbx_strand_id
1 'polypeptide(L)'
;MGITLWYSPLPNSNFNTQFNYLVSALSSLIPNNDLIITYNDFKPYTSEIKERSFNSYGFDILPCHITLVKNIPDDDKIFNKLMKLILAILHTDEEKGSKHNKYTKIKLQRNNTISFDKSNFFKSCVLEVDKTSISVLLSMIKIINENIPEIPIVDIDEYQPHISLCYTKNKTISNNEVQNTIERRMKMYLNMNHHELDWGLGMGSLYKNKKIGRFYLVRCEGPVDTWEVLRSVDV
;
A
#
# COMPACT_ATOMS: atom_id res chain seq x y z
N MET A 1 3.09 -12.48 -9.01
CA MET A 1 2.86 -11.07 -9.39
C MET A 1 4.23 -10.51 -9.73
N GLY A 2 4.37 -9.51 -10.62
CA GLY A 2 5.69 -8.99 -10.98
C GLY A 2 6.22 -7.97 -9.97
N ILE A 3 7.03 -7.03 -10.45
CA ILE A 3 7.49 -5.88 -9.66
C ILE A 3 6.42 -4.79 -9.68
N THR A 4 6.17 -4.18 -8.52
CA THR A 4 5.08 -3.22 -8.33
C THR A 4 5.54 -1.99 -7.57
N LEU A 5 4.94 -0.84 -7.89
CA LEU A 5 5.10 0.41 -7.14
C LEU A 5 3.96 0.55 -6.13
N TRP A 6 4.30 0.68 -4.87
CA TRP A 6 3.37 0.89 -3.77
C TRP A 6 3.54 2.27 -3.15
N TYR A 7 2.44 2.81 -2.65
CA TYR A 7 2.45 3.92 -1.70
C TYR A 7 1.88 3.48 -0.36
N SER A 8 2.58 3.79 0.72
CA SER A 8 2.27 3.41 2.09
C SER A 8 2.35 4.64 3.01
N PRO A 9 1.52 4.73 4.05
CA PRO A 9 1.78 5.58 5.20
C PRO A 9 3.14 5.25 5.81
N LEU A 10 3.74 6.19 6.53
CA LEU A 10 5.00 5.92 7.22
C LEU A 10 4.83 4.80 8.26
N PRO A 11 5.87 3.96 8.47
CA PRO A 11 5.80 2.85 9.44
C PRO A 11 5.46 3.28 10.87
N ASN A 12 5.87 4.48 11.27
CA ASN A 12 5.64 5.07 12.59
C ASN A 12 4.38 5.95 12.66
N SER A 13 3.55 5.98 11.62
CA SER A 13 2.28 6.70 11.62
C SER A 13 1.26 6.03 12.55
N ASN A 14 0.37 6.83 13.13
CA ASN A 14 -0.72 6.30 13.97
C ASN A 14 -1.61 5.31 13.20
N PHE A 15 -1.87 5.59 11.93
CA PHE A 15 -2.65 4.70 11.08
C PHE A 15 -1.98 3.35 10.87
N ASN A 16 -0.67 3.31 10.60
CA ASN A 16 0.05 2.04 10.41
C ASN A 16 -0.01 1.17 11.69
N THR A 17 0.11 1.79 12.87
CA THR A 17 -0.07 1.10 14.16
C THR A 17 -1.49 0.53 14.31
N GLN A 18 -2.52 1.32 14.02
CA GLN A 18 -3.93 0.88 14.08
C GLN A 18 -4.22 -0.24 13.08
N PHE A 19 -3.66 -0.15 11.87
CA PHE A 19 -3.75 -1.17 10.84
C PHE A 19 -3.12 -2.48 11.30
N ASN A 20 -1.93 -2.45 11.91
CA ASN A 20 -1.26 -3.64 12.42
C ASN A 20 -2.10 -4.34 13.50
N TYR A 21 -2.74 -3.58 14.40
CA TYR A 21 -3.68 -4.16 15.37
C TYR A 21 -4.91 -4.77 14.71
N LEU A 22 -5.47 -4.11 13.69
CA LEU A 22 -6.58 -4.66 12.91
C LEU A 22 -6.19 -5.99 12.25
N VAL A 23 -5.08 -6.03 11.48
CA VAL A 23 -4.63 -7.24 10.78
C VAL A 23 -4.34 -8.37 11.76
N SER A 24 -3.68 -8.06 12.87
CA SER A 24 -3.42 -9.03 13.95
C SER A 24 -4.71 -9.56 14.57
N ALA A 25 -5.74 -8.72 14.72
CA ALA A 25 -7.04 -9.21 15.12
C ALA A 25 -7.58 -10.12 14.02
N LEU A 26 -7.65 -9.67 12.76
CA LEU A 26 -8.27 -10.41 11.65
C LEU A 26 -7.67 -11.81 11.43
N SER A 27 -6.38 -12.04 11.70
CA SER A 27 -5.76 -13.36 11.60
C SER A 27 -6.36 -14.42 12.53
N SER A 28 -6.94 -14.01 13.67
CA SER A 28 -7.70 -14.93 14.54
C SER A 28 -9.02 -15.39 13.92
N LEU A 29 -9.54 -14.67 12.92
CA LEU A 29 -10.80 -15.01 12.22
C LEU A 29 -10.54 -15.68 10.87
N ILE A 30 -9.47 -15.26 10.20
CA ILE A 30 -9.13 -15.71 8.85
C ILE A 30 -7.84 -16.52 8.96
N PRO A 31 -7.92 -17.86 8.99
CA PRO A 31 -6.73 -18.68 9.03
C PRO A 31 -5.93 -18.50 7.75
N ASN A 32 -4.60 -18.54 7.87
CA ASN A 32 -3.65 -18.32 6.77
C ASN A 32 -3.89 -16.95 6.09
N ASN A 33 -3.87 -15.89 6.91
CA ASN A 33 -3.77 -14.52 6.40
C ASN A 33 -2.29 -14.21 6.13
N ASP A 34 -1.91 -14.27 4.86
CA ASP A 34 -0.54 -14.11 4.38
C ASP A 34 -0.04 -12.66 4.49
N LEU A 35 -0.84 -11.70 4.96
CA LEU A 35 -0.33 -10.39 5.36
C LEU A 35 0.55 -10.46 6.60
N ILE A 36 0.36 -11.47 7.46
CA ILE A 36 1.26 -11.73 8.58
C ILE A 36 2.47 -12.45 8.03
N ILE A 37 3.62 -11.81 8.13
CA ILE A 37 4.86 -12.34 7.60
C ILE A 37 5.42 -13.30 8.63
N THR A 38 5.60 -14.56 8.22
CA THR A 38 6.22 -15.55 9.10
C THR A 38 7.73 -15.39 9.00
N TYR A 39 8.42 -15.38 10.14
CA TYR A 39 9.88 -15.31 10.14
C TYR A 39 10.45 -16.64 9.64
N ASN A 40 11.00 -16.64 8.42
CA ASN A 40 11.72 -17.80 7.92
C ASN A 40 13.18 -17.72 8.40
N ASP A 41 13.47 -18.37 9.52
CA ASP A 41 14.82 -18.50 10.12
C ASP A 41 15.84 -19.28 9.25
N PHE A 42 15.49 -19.67 8.01
CA PHE A 42 16.27 -20.66 7.23
C PHE A 42 16.63 -20.22 5.81
N LYS A 43 17.13 -19.00 5.63
CA LYS A 43 18.01 -18.73 4.48
C LYS A 43 19.45 -18.51 4.97
N PRO A 44 20.37 -19.48 4.74
CA PRO A 44 21.78 -19.27 5.04
C PRO A 44 22.25 -18.03 4.29
N TYR A 45 22.94 -17.16 5.00
CA TYR A 45 23.42 -15.86 4.54
C TYR A 45 24.47 -16.06 3.43
N THR A 46 24.05 -16.41 2.21
CA THR A 46 24.93 -16.42 1.05
C THR A 46 25.09 -14.98 0.58
N SER A 47 26.21 -14.39 1.00
CA SER A 47 26.70 -13.09 0.59
C SER A 47 26.82 -13.02 -0.92
N GLU A 48 25.89 -12.33 -1.60
CA GLU A 48 26.21 -11.53 -2.80
C GLU A 48 25.06 -10.65 -3.29
N ILE A 49 23.82 -10.89 -2.88
CA ILE A 49 22.72 -9.94 -3.05
C ILE A 49 21.98 -9.89 -1.72
N LYS A 50 21.95 -8.72 -1.06
CA LYS A 50 21.10 -8.51 0.11
C LYS A 50 19.64 -8.55 -0.38
N GLU A 51 19.06 -9.74 -0.55
CA GLU A 51 17.61 -9.90 -0.73
C GLU A 51 16.95 -9.27 0.48
N ARG A 52 16.40 -8.06 0.33
CA ARG A 52 15.81 -7.32 1.46
C ARG A 52 14.33 -7.66 1.54
N SER A 53 14.03 -8.82 2.11
CA SER A 53 12.67 -9.16 2.49
C SER A 53 12.10 -8.09 3.45
N PHE A 54 10.78 -7.98 3.54
CA PHE A 54 10.14 -7.10 4.53
C PHE A 54 10.57 -7.43 5.97
N ASN A 55 10.85 -8.70 6.28
CA ASN A 55 11.44 -9.13 7.55
C ASN A 55 12.79 -8.46 7.83
N SER A 56 13.62 -8.28 6.79
CA SER A 56 14.92 -7.60 6.91
C SER A 56 14.78 -6.10 7.24
N TYR A 57 13.59 -5.54 7.02
CA TYR A 57 13.21 -4.17 7.42
C TYR A 57 12.47 -4.11 8.77
N GLY A 58 12.33 -5.25 9.46
CA GLY A 58 11.66 -5.34 10.77
C GLY A 58 10.13 -5.29 10.71
N PHE A 59 9.54 -5.69 9.59
CA PHE A 59 8.09 -5.79 9.46
C PHE A 59 7.62 -7.23 9.73
N ASP A 60 6.81 -7.42 10.76
CA ASP A 60 6.10 -8.68 11.03
C ASP A 60 4.76 -8.77 10.28
N ILE A 61 4.28 -7.63 9.78
CA ILE A 61 3.06 -7.48 8.98
C ILE A 61 3.44 -6.66 7.76
N LEU A 62 2.99 -7.08 6.57
CA LEU A 62 3.20 -6.31 5.35
C LEU A 62 2.71 -4.86 5.55
N PRO A 63 3.50 -3.86 5.13
CA PRO A 63 3.06 -2.47 5.20
C PRO A 63 1.72 -2.27 4.50
N CYS A 64 0.81 -1.55 5.14
CA CYS A 64 -0.42 -1.12 4.51
C CYS A 64 -0.10 -0.27 3.28
N HIS A 65 -0.68 -0.61 2.13
CA HIS A 65 -0.30 0.06 0.88
C HIS A 65 -1.46 0.14 -0.10
N ILE A 66 -1.32 1.09 -1.05
CA ILE A 66 -2.07 1.17 -2.29
C ILE A 66 -1.08 0.85 -3.41
N THR A 67 -1.41 -0.15 -4.24
CA THR A 67 -0.60 -0.50 -5.42
C THR A 67 -0.90 0.48 -6.56
N LEU A 68 0.09 1.29 -6.95
CA LEU A 68 -0.07 2.30 -8.00
C LEU A 68 0.17 1.76 -9.40
N VAL A 69 1.20 0.93 -9.55
CA VAL A 69 1.64 0.39 -10.84
C VAL A 69 2.07 -1.07 -10.66
N LYS A 70 1.76 -1.92 -11.64
CA LYS A 70 2.07 -3.34 -11.64
C LYS A 70 2.93 -3.73 -12.85
N ASN A 71 3.64 -4.85 -12.71
CA ASN A 71 4.44 -5.46 -13.78
C ASN A 71 5.51 -4.51 -14.35
N ILE A 72 6.16 -3.74 -13.47
CA ILE A 72 7.31 -2.91 -13.83
C ILE A 72 8.44 -3.84 -14.28
N PRO A 73 9.13 -3.57 -15.42
CA PRO A 73 10.24 -4.40 -15.86
C PRO A 73 11.40 -4.39 -14.85
N ASP A 74 12.07 -5.52 -14.70
CA ASP A 74 13.21 -5.67 -13.78
C ASP A 74 14.49 -5.04 -14.35
N ASP A 75 14.58 -3.71 -14.29
CA ASP A 75 15.69 -2.93 -14.83
C ASP A 75 16.03 -1.76 -13.89
N ASP A 76 17.29 -1.73 -13.43
CA ASP A 76 17.79 -0.68 -12.55
C ASP A 76 17.71 0.74 -13.14
N LYS A 77 17.83 0.90 -14.47
CA LYS A 77 17.66 2.20 -15.13
C LYS A 77 16.21 2.67 -15.02
N ILE A 78 15.25 1.77 -15.21
CA ILE A 78 13.82 2.07 -15.04
C ILE A 78 13.54 2.43 -13.58
N PHE A 79 14.08 1.66 -12.62
CA PHE A 79 13.91 1.95 -11.20
C PHE A 79 14.45 3.32 -10.82
N ASN A 80 15.66 3.64 -11.28
CA ASN A 80 16.29 4.93 -11.02
C ASN A 80 15.52 6.09 -11.67
N LYS A 81 15.03 5.92 -12.89
CA LYS A 81 14.18 6.90 -13.58
C LYS A 81 12.89 7.14 -12.81
N LEU A 82 12.24 6.05 -12.37
CA LEU A 82 11.00 6.10 -11.59
C LEU A 82 11.19 6.82 -10.25
N MET A 83 12.22 6.46 -9.48
CA MET A 83 12.48 7.11 -8.18
C MET A 83 12.82 8.59 -8.34
N LYS A 84 13.63 8.96 -9.35
CA LYS A 84 13.93 10.36 -9.67
C LYS A 84 12.68 11.14 -10.06
N LEU A 85 11.81 10.55 -10.85
CA LEU A 85 10.56 11.17 -11.28
C LEU A 85 9.62 11.39 -10.09
N ILE A 86 9.45 10.39 -9.22
CA ILE A 86 8.66 10.51 -7.99
C ILE A 86 9.16 11.69 -7.14
N LEU A 87 10.47 11.73 -6.89
CA LEU A 87 11.08 12.84 -6.15
C LEU A 87 10.82 14.18 -6.86
N ALA A 88 11.07 14.28 -8.16
CA ALA A 88 10.88 15.50 -8.93
C ALA A 88 9.43 16.04 -8.86
N ILE A 89 8.43 15.16 -8.99
CA ILE A 89 7.01 15.54 -8.87
C ILE A 89 6.74 16.14 -7.49
N LEU A 90 7.30 15.54 -6.44
CA LEU A 90 7.18 16.02 -5.05
C LEU A 90 7.90 17.34 -4.79
N HIS A 91 8.98 17.63 -5.54
CA HIS A 91 9.70 18.89 -5.46
C HIS A 91 8.97 20.07 -6.14
N THR A 92 8.08 19.82 -7.11
CA THR A 92 7.46 20.87 -7.93
C THR A 92 6.21 21.54 -7.34
N ASP A 93 5.65 21.01 -6.26
CA ASP A 93 4.45 21.58 -5.64
C ASP A 93 4.86 22.66 -4.60
N GLU A 94 5.22 23.85 -5.09
CA GLU A 94 5.45 25.01 -4.22
C GLU A 94 4.19 25.31 -3.39
N GLU A 95 4.36 25.52 -2.08
CA GLU A 95 3.29 25.79 -1.11
C GLU A 95 2.41 26.98 -1.53
N LYS A 96 1.39 26.75 -2.38
CA LYS A 96 0.29 27.69 -2.58
C LYS A 96 -0.59 27.68 -1.34
N GLY A 97 -0.09 28.28 -0.25
CA GLY A 97 -0.81 29.07 0.76
C GLY A 97 -2.15 28.57 1.33
N SER A 98 -2.54 27.31 1.18
CA SER A 98 -3.82 26.83 1.70
C SER A 98 -3.63 26.32 3.13
N LYS A 99 -4.27 27.00 4.09
CA LYS A 99 -4.27 26.74 5.54
C LYS A 99 -4.90 25.40 5.96
N HIS A 100 -5.00 24.44 5.06
CA HIS A 100 -5.54 23.13 5.36
C HIS A 100 -4.52 22.06 5.01
N ASN A 101 -4.08 21.32 6.03
CA ASN A 101 -3.55 19.96 5.92
C ASN A 101 -4.62 19.00 5.33
N LYS A 102 -5.27 19.39 4.22
CA LYS A 102 -6.35 18.66 3.54
C LYS A 102 -5.84 17.35 2.93
N TYR A 103 -4.52 17.19 2.88
CA TYR A 103 -3.78 16.10 2.27
C TYR A 103 -3.13 15.20 3.32
N THR A 104 -3.93 14.67 4.23
CA THR A 104 -3.51 13.60 5.14
C THR A 104 -4.51 12.46 5.12
N LYS A 105 -5.78 12.77 4.82
CA LYS A 105 -6.85 11.79 4.84
C LYS A 105 -7.23 11.30 3.45
N ILE A 106 -7.46 10.00 3.34
CA ILE A 106 -8.16 9.39 2.20
C ILE A 106 -9.61 9.10 2.60
N LYS A 107 -10.50 9.07 1.61
CA LYS A 107 -11.89 8.68 1.78
C LYS A 107 -12.08 7.26 1.29
N LEU A 108 -12.96 6.53 1.95
CA LEU A 108 -13.41 5.22 1.50
C LEU A 108 -14.66 5.38 0.64
N GLN A 109 -14.92 4.41 -0.24
CA GLN A 109 -16.13 4.45 -1.05
C GLN A 109 -17.38 4.40 -0.17
N ARG A 110 -18.28 5.38 -0.38
CA ARG A 110 -19.47 5.58 0.46
C ARG A 110 -20.44 4.40 0.45
N ASN A 111 -20.56 3.74 -0.71
CA ASN A 111 -21.56 2.70 -0.92
C ASN A 111 -21.00 1.30 -0.61
N ASN A 112 -19.68 1.17 -0.50
CA ASN A 112 -19.02 -0.10 -0.27
C ASN A 112 -17.65 0.13 0.39
N THR A 113 -17.62 0.14 1.72
CA THR A 113 -16.36 0.37 2.44
C THR A 113 -15.41 -0.83 2.34
N ILE A 114 -15.96 -2.03 2.20
CA ILE A 114 -15.22 -3.28 2.15
C ILE A 114 -15.72 -4.13 0.98
N SER A 115 -14.81 -4.68 0.19
CA SER A 115 -15.14 -5.74 -0.76
C SER A 115 -14.43 -7.04 -0.44
N PHE A 116 -15.07 -8.13 -0.86
CA PHE A 116 -14.62 -9.49 -0.67
C PHE A 116 -14.59 -10.22 -2.02
N ASP A 117 -13.40 -10.55 -2.51
CA ASP A 117 -13.22 -11.32 -3.75
C ASP A 117 -12.65 -12.71 -3.46
N LYS A 118 -13.49 -13.74 -3.62
CA LYS A 118 -13.12 -15.14 -3.34
C LYS A 118 -12.14 -15.73 -4.35
N SER A 119 -12.06 -15.12 -5.54
CA SER A 119 -11.24 -15.61 -6.64
C SER A 119 -9.86 -14.97 -6.67
N ASN A 120 -9.72 -13.82 -5.99
CA ASN A 120 -8.53 -13.01 -6.05
C ASN A 120 -7.83 -12.96 -4.68
N PHE A 121 -6.68 -13.64 -4.62
CA PHE A 121 -5.81 -13.67 -3.46
C PHE A 121 -5.48 -12.27 -2.91
N PHE A 122 -5.28 -11.29 -3.80
CA PHE A 122 -4.93 -9.92 -3.40
C PHE A 122 -6.13 -9.05 -3.07
N LYS A 123 -7.35 -9.50 -3.39
CA LYS A 123 -8.59 -8.76 -3.12
C LYS A 123 -9.55 -9.52 -2.20
N SER A 124 -9.06 -10.47 -1.43
CA SER A 124 -9.90 -11.34 -0.60
C SER A 124 -10.71 -10.57 0.45
N CYS A 125 -10.11 -9.55 1.05
CA CYS A 125 -10.80 -8.56 1.88
C CYS A 125 -10.05 -7.23 1.76
N VAL A 126 -10.70 -6.19 1.25
CA VAL A 126 -10.06 -4.91 0.97
C VAL A 126 -10.93 -3.73 1.38
N LEU A 127 -10.29 -2.61 1.73
CA LEU A 127 -10.93 -1.30 1.84
C LEU A 127 -10.93 -0.63 0.48
N GLU A 128 -12.10 -0.27 -0.04
CA GLU A 128 -12.20 0.45 -1.30
C GLU A 128 -11.95 1.94 -1.09
N VAL A 129 -10.97 2.49 -1.80
CA VAL A 129 -10.57 3.89 -1.67
C VAL A 129 -11.30 4.71 -2.74
N ASP A 130 -11.77 5.88 -2.34
CA ASP A 130 -12.37 6.84 -3.26
C ASP A 130 -11.27 7.52 -4.11
N LYS A 131 -11.41 7.44 -5.44
CA LYS A 131 -10.44 8.00 -6.40
C LYS A 131 -10.20 9.49 -6.20
N THR A 132 -11.24 10.26 -5.83
CA THR A 132 -11.12 11.72 -5.69
C THR A 132 -10.23 12.09 -4.51
N SER A 133 -10.20 11.25 -3.47
CA SER A 133 -9.35 11.44 -2.30
C SER A 133 -7.88 11.10 -2.52
N ILE A 134 -7.54 10.39 -3.61
CA ILE A 134 -6.17 10.03 -3.98
C ILE A 134 -5.69 10.69 -5.28
N SER A 135 -6.29 11.82 -5.65
CA SER A 135 -6.04 12.51 -6.93
C SER A 135 -4.56 12.80 -7.18
N VAL A 136 -3.78 13.11 -6.13
CA VAL A 136 -2.33 13.30 -6.22
C VAL A 136 -1.62 12.04 -6.75
N LEU A 137 -1.94 10.87 -6.22
CA LEU A 137 -1.36 9.60 -6.68
C LEU A 137 -1.79 9.28 -8.12
N LEU A 138 -3.04 9.60 -8.48
CA LEU A 138 -3.52 9.41 -9.85
C LEU A 138 -2.78 10.32 -10.83
N SER A 139 -2.52 11.56 -10.45
CA SER A 139 -1.68 12.48 -11.24
C SER A 139 -0.26 11.95 -11.38
N MET A 140 0.32 11.37 -10.32
CA MET A 140 1.63 10.73 -10.40
C MET A 140 1.64 9.55 -11.38
N ILE A 141 0.59 8.71 -11.36
CA ILE A 141 0.44 7.61 -12.32
C ILE A 141 0.39 8.14 -13.76
N LYS A 142 -0.34 9.23 -14.05
CA LYS A 142 -0.34 9.88 -15.38
C LYS A 142 1.05 10.30 -15.80
N ILE A 143 1.77 11.01 -14.93
CA ILE A 143 3.12 11.49 -15.21
C ILE A 143 4.07 10.30 -15.45
N ILE A 144 3.95 9.21 -14.69
CA ILE A 144 4.74 7.99 -14.91
C ILE A 144 4.43 7.39 -16.29
N ASN A 145 3.15 7.21 -16.63
CA ASN A 145 2.72 6.68 -17.94
C ASN A 145 3.30 7.51 -19.11
N GLU A 146 3.36 8.83 -18.96
CA GLU A 146 3.86 9.74 -20.01
C GLU A 146 5.39 9.75 -20.12
N ASN A 147 6.12 9.56 -19.02
CA ASN A 147 7.57 9.75 -18.97
C ASN A 147 8.37 8.44 -19.01
N ILE A 148 7.76 7.30 -18.71
CA ILE A 148 8.41 5.99 -18.65
C ILE A 148 7.61 4.98 -19.49
N PRO A 149 7.68 5.05 -20.83
CA PRO A 149 6.88 4.20 -21.72
C PRO A 149 7.18 2.71 -21.59
N GLU A 150 8.30 2.34 -20.97
CA GLU A 150 8.67 0.95 -20.69
C GLU A 150 7.81 0.33 -19.57
N ILE A 151 7.16 1.15 -18.74
CA ILE A 151 6.25 0.70 -17.69
C ILE A 151 4.85 0.50 -18.28
N PRO A 152 4.17 -0.61 -17.96
CA PRO A 152 2.80 -0.84 -18.42
C PRO A 152 1.86 0.32 -18.03
N ILE A 153 1.12 0.81 -19.02
CA ILE A 153 0.17 1.91 -18.83
C ILE A 153 -0.93 1.46 -17.87
N VAL A 154 -1.15 2.25 -16.82
CA VAL A 154 -2.30 2.10 -15.94
C VAL A 154 -3.45 2.96 -16.47
N ASP A 155 -4.54 2.31 -16.88
CA ASP A 155 -5.79 3.00 -17.18
C ASP A 155 -6.45 3.49 -15.89
N ILE A 156 -6.55 4.82 -15.73
CA ILE A 156 -7.05 5.46 -14.51
C ILE A 156 -8.57 5.33 -14.40
N ASP A 157 -9.27 5.17 -15.52
CA ASP A 157 -10.72 4.99 -15.52
C ASP A 157 -11.07 3.60 -14.98
N GLU A 158 -10.28 2.58 -15.34
CA GLU A 158 -10.41 1.21 -14.82
C GLU A 158 -9.72 0.97 -13.48
N TYR A 159 -8.76 1.83 -13.09
CA TYR A 159 -7.99 1.66 -11.86
C TYR A 159 -8.88 1.61 -10.61
N GLN A 160 -8.71 0.61 -9.74
CA GLN A 160 -9.49 0.45 -8.52
C GLN A 160 -8.57 0.51 -7.29
N PRO A 161 -8.35 1.70 -6.72
CA PRO A 161 -7.50 1.84 -5.55
C PRO A 161 -8.14 1.18 -4.33
N HIS A 162 -7.36 0.38 -3.62
CA HIS A 162 -7.82 -0.33 -2.43
C HIS A 162 -6.65 -0.59 -1.49
N ILE A 163 -6.99 -0.89 -0.23
CA ILE A 163 -6.04 -1.30 0.81
C ILE A 163 -6.39 -2.73 1.19
N SER A 164 -5.43 -3.63 1.09
CA SER A 164 -5.66 -5.04 1.44
C SER A 164 -5.66 -5.24 2.95
N LEU A 165 -6.70 -5.91 3.48
CA LEU A 165 -6.82 -6.27 4.89
C LEU A 165 -6.48 -7.73 5.15
N CYS A 166 -6.51 -8.56 4.11
CA CYS A 166 -6.13 -9.96 4.17
C CYS A 166 -5.71 -10.45 2.78
N TYR A 167 -4.67 -11.28 2.77
CA TYR A 167 -4.31 -12.13 1.63
C TYR A 167 -4.56 -13.57 2.01
N THR A 168 -5.47 -14.25 1.33
CA THR A 168 -5.73 -15.66 1.62
C THR A 168 -6.34 -16.37 0.43
N LYS A 169 -6.11 -17.68 0.36
CA LYS A 169 -6.84 -18.57 -0.57
C LYS A 169 -8.12 -19.10 0.04
N ASN A 170 -8.41 -18.76 1.31
CA ASN A 170 -9.54 -19.29 2.04
C ASN A 170 -10.86 -18.66 1.58
N LYS A 171 -11.77 -19.50 1.12
CA LYS A 171 -13.10 -19.10 0.64
C LYS A 171 -14.10 -18.80 1.78
N THR A 172 -13.77 -19.10 3.04
CA THR A 172 -14.69 -18.93 4.19
C THR A 172 -14.93 -17.49 4.60
N ILE A 173 -14.16 -16.53 4.09
CA ILE A 173 -14.36 -15.09 4.36
C ILE A 173 -15.78 -14.63 3.95
N SER A 174 -16.45 -15.34 3.04
CA SER A 174 -17.80 -14.97 2.59
C SER A 174 -18.94 -15.37 3.54
N ASN A 175 -18.65 -15.83 4.75
CA ASN A 175 -19.69 -16.00 5.76
C ASN A 175 -20.10 -14.61 6.29
N ASN A 176 -21.39 -14.27 6.22
CA ASN A 176 -21.93 -13.01 6.75
C ASN A 176 -21.51 -12.73 8.20
N GLU A 177 -21.39 -13.76 9.04
CA GLU A 177 -20.92 -13.62 10.43
C GLU A 177 -19.46 -13.17 10.49
N VAL A 178 -18.60 -13.74 9.63
CA VAL A 178 -17.20 -13.36 9.52
C VAL A 178 -17.09 -11.93 8.98
N GLN A 179 -17.85 -11.59 7.94
CA GLN A 179 -17.89 -10.23 7.37
C GLN A 179 -18.35 -9.19 8.41
N ASN A 180 -19.46 -9.44 9.12
CA ASN A 180 -19.95 -8.58 10.20
C ASN A 180 -18.90 -8.40 11.31
N THR A 181 -18.15 -9.46 11.62
CA THR A 181 -17.09 -9.40 12.63
C THR A 181 -15.89 -8.59 12.14
N ILE A 182 -15.50 -8.74 10.87
CA ILE A 182 -14.45 -7.92 10.23
C ILE A 182 -14.85 -6.45 10.27
N GLU A 183 -16.06 -6.11 9.85
CA GLU A 183 -16.60 -4.75 9.89
C GLU A 183 -16.59 -4.15 11.30
N ARG A 184 -17.02 -4.94 12.30
CA ARG A 184 -17.00 -4.50 13.70
C ARG A 184 -15.57 -4.21 14.17
N ARG A 185 -14.61 -5.10 13.87
CA ARG A 185 -13.20 -4.91 14.25
C ARG A 185 -12.60 -3.69 13.55
N MET A 186 -12.93 -3.48 12.28
CA MET A 186 -12.52 -2.26 11.58
C MET A 186 -13.02 -1.01 12.28
N LYS A 187 -14.30 -0.94 12.66
CA LYS A 187 -14.84 0.21 13.41
C LYS A 187 -14.19 0.40 14.78
N MET A 188 -13.65 -0.66 15.38
CA MET A 188 -12.94 -0.60 16.67
C MET A 188 -11.50 -0.08 16.53
N TYR A 189 -10.76 -0.56 15.51
CA TYR A 189 -9.35 -0.24 15.35
C TYR A 189 -9.09 0.97 14.45
N LEU A 190 -9.88 1.13 13.40
CA LEU A 190 -9.84 2.27 12.50
C LEU A 190 -10.91 3.27 12.92
N ASN A 191 -10.52 4.54 13.07
CA ASN A 191 -11.47 5.62 13.31
C ASN A 191 -12.25 5.92 12.01
N MET A 192 -13.24 5.10 11.71
CA MET A 192 -14.05 5.17 10.47
C MET A 192 -15.11 6.27 10.50
N ASN A 193 -15.04 7.19 11.47
CA ASN A 193 -15.98 8.32 11.54
C ASN A 193 -15.85 9.14 10.25
N HIS A 194 -16.96 9.26 9.52
CA HIS A 194 -17.05 9.93 8.20
C HIS A 194 -16.40 9.18 7.02
N HIS A 195 -16.05 7.90 7.16
CA HIS A 195 -15.39 7.10 6.11
C HIS A 195 -14.06 7.71 5.64
N GLU A 196 -13.30 8.30 6.57
CA GLU A 196 -11.99 8.89 6.32
C GLU A 196 -10.90 8.16 7.09
N LEU A 197 -9.73 7.98 6.48
CA LEU A 197 -8.55 7.37 7.10
C LEU A 197 -7.37 8.34 7.05
N ASP A 198 -6.67 8.52 8.16
CA ASP A 198 -5.44 9.33 8.23
C ASP A 198 -4.25 8.59 7.61
N TRP A 199 -4.22 8.57 6.28
CA TRP A 199 -3.26 7.79 5.48
C TRP A 199 -1.93 8.51 5.24
N GLY A 200 -1.81 9.78 5.62
CA GLY A 200 -0.64 10.59 5.31
C GLY A 200 -0.50 10.89 3.82
N LEU A 201 -1.61 11.07 3.09
CA LEU A 201 -1.54 11.33 1.65
C LEU A 201 -1.41 12.82 1.32
N GLY A 202 -0.21 13.27 0.99
CA GLY A 202 0.00 14.62 0.45
C GLY A 202 1.30 14.77 -0.32
N MET A 203 1.53 15.96 -0.85
CA MET A 203 2.83 16.40 -1.35
C MET A 203 3.51 17.08 -0.16
N GLY A 204 4.45 16.38 0.48
CA GLY A 204 5.20 16.95 1.59
C GLY A 204 6.00 18.12 1.09
N SER A 205 5.89 19.28 1.74
CA SER A 205 6.86 20.34 1.56
C SER A 205 8.19 19.86 2.13
N LEU A 206 9.15 19.57 1.27
CA LEU A 206 10.51 19.22 1.68
C LEU A 206 11.13 20.29 2.58
N TYR A 207 10.66 21.54 2.47
CA TYR A 207 11.09 22.66 3.32
C TYR A 207 10.75 22.47 4.80
N LYS A 208 9.77 21.62 5.15
CA LYS A 208 9.41 21.33 6.54
C LYS A 208 10.01 20.03 7.09
N ASN A 209 10.82 19.31 6.32
CA ASN A 209 11.38 17.99 6.67
C ASN A 209 10.34 16.97 7.15
N LYS A 210 9.04 17.20 6.87
CA LYS A 210 7.96 16.38 7.36
C LYS A 210 7.59 15.36 6.30
N LYS A 211 8.16 14.16 6.44
CA LYS A 211 7.73 12.97 5.71
C LYS A 211 6.31 12.60 6.14
N ILE A 212 5.49 12.20 5.20
CA ILE A 212 4.07 11.87 5.33
C ILE A 212 3.75 10.48 4.76
N GLY A 213 4.59 9.94 3.88
CA GLY A 213 4.44 8.61 3.33
C GLY A 213 5.74 8.02 2.81
N ARG A 214 5.62 6.86 2.17
CA ARG A 214 6.74 6.14 1.58
C ARG A 214 6.30 5.42 0.32
N PHE A 215 7.11 5.52 -0.71
CA PHE A 215 7.01 4.66 -1.88
C PHE A 215 7.91 3.44 -1.71
N TYR A 216 7.40 2.29 -2.13
CA TYR A 216 8.17 1.05 -2.22
C TYR A 216 8.11 0.51 -3.64
N LEU A 217 9.25 0.06 -4.14
CA LEU A 217 9.33 -0.79 -5.31
C LEU A 217 9.56 -2.22 -4.83
N VAL A 218 8.63 -3.11 -5.12
CA VAL A 218 8.56 -4.43 -4.48
C VAL A 218 8.47 -5.53 -5.53
N ARG A 219 9.32 -6.54 -5.43
CA ARG A 219 9.20 -7.79 -6.19
C ARG A 219 8.22 -8.71 -5.47
N CYS A 220 7.05 -8.93 -6.08
CA CYS A 220 5.94 -9.69 -5.47
C CYS A 220 5.81 -11.11 -6.06
N GLU A 221 6.94 -11.82 -6.10
CA GLU A 221 7.05 -13.16 -6.65
C GLU A 221 7.07 -14.21 -5.54
N GLY A 222 6.29 -15.28 -5.72
CA GLY A 222 6.15 -16.33 -4.73
C GLY A 222 5.28 -15.95 -3.52
N PRO A 223 5.39 -16.71 -2.42
CA PRO A 223 4.79 -16.43 -1.13
C PRO A 223 5.13 -15.02 -0.59
N VAL A 224 4.27 -14.46 0.26
CA VAL A 224 4.40 -13.06 0.72
C VAL A 224 5.68 -12.83 1.54
N ASP A 225 6.07 -13.81 2.34
CA ASP A 225 7.31 -13.82 3.12
C ASP A 225 8.59 -13.83 2.27
N THR A 226 8.49 -14.19 0.98
CA THR A 226 9.59 -14.12 0.02
C THR A 226 9.63 -12.82 -0.77
N TRP A 227 8.68 -11.90 -0.57
CA TRP A 227 8.66 -10.63 -1.29
C TRP A 227 9.80 -9.71 -0.87
N GLU A 228 10.36 -9.00 -1.85
CA GLU A 228 11.57 -8.22 -1.69
C GLU A 228 11.33 -6.73 -1.97
N VAL A 229 11.82 -5.86 -1.08
CA VAL A 229 11.86 -4.42 -1.32
C VAL A 229 13.13 -4.08 -2.10
N LEU A 230 12.95 -3.76 -3.38
CA LEU A 230 14.04 -3.40 -4.28
C LEU A 230 14.52 -1.97 -4.01
N ARG A 231 13.58 -1.03 -3.84
CA ARG A 231 13.85 0.39 -3.54
C ARG A 231 12.77 0.95 -2.62
N SER A 232 13.12 1.96 -1.84
CA SER A 232 12.16 2.71 -1.02
C SER A 232 12.55 4.17 -0.92
N VAL A 233 11.58 5.08 -0.92
CA VAL A 233 11.81 6.51 -0.72
C VAL A 233 10.74 7.09 0.20
N ASP A 234 11.18 7.75 1.26
CA ASP A 234 10.30 8.52 2.15
C ASP A 234 9.98 9.87 1.53
N VAL A 235 8.72 10.29 1.65
CA VAL A 235 8.18 11.50 1.04
C VAL A 235 7.33 12.27 2.02
#